data_AF-A0A250FTP6-F1
#
_entry.id   AF-A0A250FTP6-F1
#
_cell.length_a   1.000
_cell.length_b   1.000
_cell.length_c   1.000
_cell.angle_alpha   90.00
_cell.angle_beta   90.00
_cell.angle_gamma   90.00
#
_symmetry.space_group_name_H-M   'P 1'
#
loop_
_entity.id
_entity.type
_entity.pdbx_description
1 polymer ?
#
loop_
_entity_poly.entity_id
_entity_poly.type
_entity_poly.pdbx_seq_one_letter_code
_entity_poly.pdbx_strand_id
1 'polypeptide(L)'
;MKKLITISCFFFVVCLSSAQNIYELKIDKKMDKNNRPTIDSGFDILHLEEYKDFLIKDEYSSFKTYEKKTPNGIIILREGDDFLYERYFNNSSYCIFKIYDTKTLKIRLKRLSVEPTSIALGKEYHYDSNATLIKTIDHDKGWNFSYEDVINYLYDNIEDEVRIYISSIKKRVYQNRNYWQVETNTRFWKNNHFLRIDGNTGEILCHLVLYAEENDPAINVLKTIVPNKIDKLPPEENKYLHWIDENGKKYQTPDTRRKVNGISYTEEE
;
A
#
# COMPACT_ATOMS: atom_id res chain seq x y z
N MET A 1 6.39 39.96 12.80
CA MET A 1 7.05 38.70 13.20
C MET A 1 6.17 37.53 12.77
N LYS A 2 6.54 36.84 11.68
CA LYS A 2 5.79 35.68 11.17
C LYS A 2 6.19 34.46 12.01
N LYS A 3 5.22 33.85 12.70
CA LYS A 3 5.43 32.60 13.45
C LYS A 3 5.77 31.49 12.44
N LEU A 4 6.95 30.90 12.57
CA LEU A 4 7.25 29.63 11.92
C LEU A 4 6.25 28.60 12.45
N ILE A 5 5.42 28.07 11.57
CA ILE A 5 4.64 26.86 11.84
C ILE A 5 5.65 25.72 11.75
N THR A 6 6.19 25.29 12.89
CA THR A 6 6.92 24.04 12.99
C THR A 6 5.89 22.91 12.80
N ILE A 7 5.72 22.45 11.56
CA ILE A 7 4.97 21.25 11.24
C ILE A 7 5.74 20.09 11.86
N SER A 8 5.28 19.64 13.03
CA SER A 8 5.91 18.59 13.83
C SER A 8 5.81 17.26 13.08
N CYS A 9 6.95 16.77 12.57
CA CYS A 9 7.13 15.51 11.85
C CYS A 9 6.89 14.24 12.70
N PHE A 10 6.21 14.31 13.85
CA PHE A 10 6.21 13.20 14.80
C PHE A 10 5.35 11.98 14.37
N PHE A 11 4.33 12.18 13.53
CA PHE A 11 3.62 11.06 12.88
C PHE A 11 4.46 10.35 11.82
N PHE A 12 5.50 11.01 11.30
CA PHE A 12 6.46 10.40 10.38
C PHE A 12 7.55 9.63 11.13
N VAL A 13 7.98 10.06 12.32
CA VAL A 13 9.17 9.50 12.99
C VAL A 13 8.99 8.05 13.47
N VAL A 14 7.80 7.65 13.96
CA VAL A 14 7.57 6.26 14.42
C VAL A 14 7.42 5.28 13.24
N CYS A 15 6.91 5.78 12.10
CA CYS A 15 6.93 5.03 10.85
C CYS A 15 8.27 5.12 10.13
N LEU A 16 9.19 6.05 10.43
CA LEU A 16 10.47 6.16 9.71
C LEU A 16 11.53 5.16 10.15
N SER A 17 11.45 4.62 11.38
CA SER A 17 12.36 3.57 11.83
C SER A 17 11.87 2.16 11.52
N SER A 18 10.59 1.99 11.19
CA SER A 18 9.96 0.70 10.82
C SER A 18 9.53 0.64 9.35
N ALA A 19 9.27 1.77 8.71
CA ALA A 19 9.50 1.92 7.28
C ALA A 19 11.00 1.89 7.08
N GLN A 20 11.52 0.66 7.04
CA GLN A 20 12.62 0.38 6.15
C GLN A 20 12.30 1.15 4.87
N ASN A 21 13.10 2.17 4.58
CA ASN A 21 13.15 2.67 3.22
C ASN A 21 13.31 1.41 2.37
N ILE A 22 12.33 1.08 1.54
CA ILE A 22 12.41 -0.05 0.62
C ILE A 22 13.67 0.11 -0.29
N TYR A 23 14.32 1.29 -0.28
CA TYR A 23 15.68 1.51 -0.77
C TYR A 23 16.77 0.63 -0.21
N GLU A 24 16.74 0.26 1.07
CA GLU A 24 17.74 -0.65 1.64
C GLU A 24 17.47 -2.12 1.29
N LEU A 25 16.37 -2.39 0.57
CA LEU A 25 16.03 -3.72 0.05
C LEU A 25 16.56 -3.99 -1.37
N LYS A 26 17.57 -3.24 -1.84
CA LYS A 26 18.55 -3.80 -2.81
C LYS A 26 19.39 -4.87 -2.09
N ILE A 27 18.71 -5.88 -1.52
CA ILE A 27 19.32 -7.11 -1.06
C ILE A 27 19.63 -7.88 -2.34
N ASP A 28 20.81 -8.48 -2.44
CA ASP A 28 21.19 -9.44 -3.50
C ASP A 28 20.26 -10.67 -3.59
N LYS A 29 19.11 -10.66 -2.91
CA LYS A 29 18.16 -11.77 -2.79
C LYS A 29 16.75 -11.29 -3.10
N LYS A 30 16.18 -11.88 -4.16
CA LYS A 30 14.78 -11.74 -4.54
C LYS A 30 13.85 -12.08 -3.38
N MET A 31 12.74 -11.34 -3.27
CA MET A 31 11.66 -11.69 -2.35
C MET A 31 11.02 -13.02 -2.77
N ASP A 32 10.60 -13.82 -1.80
CA ASP A 32 9.94 -15.11 -2.02
C ASP A 32 8.73 -15.22 -1.10
N LYS A 33 7.57 -15.52 -1.69
CA LYS A 33 6.30 -15.70 -0.98
C LYS A 33 6.34 -16.80 0.07
N ASN A 34 7.23 -17.80 -0.08
CA ASN A 34 7.38 -18.88 0.88
C ASN A 34 8.07 -18.42 2.18
N ASN A 35 8.73 -17.27 2.17
CA ASN A 35 9.37 -16.68 3.36
C ASN A 35 8.42 -15.76 4.16
N ARG A 36 7.14 -15.69 3.78
CA ARG A 36 6.14 -14.91 4.53
C ARG A 36 5.99 -15.44 5.95
N PRO A 37 5.79 -14.57 6.96
CA PRO A 37 5.30 -14.97 8.26
C PRO A 37 3.97 -15.73 8.14
N THR A 38 3.83 -16.80 8.91
CA THR A 38 2.62 -17.63 8.91
C THR A 38 1.65 -17.19 10.01
N ILE A 39 0.35 -17.31 9.70
CA ILE A 39 -0.74 -17.10 10.65
C ILE A 39 -1.69 -18.29 10.52
N ASP A 40 -1.91 -18.99 11.62
CA ASP A 40 -2.87 -20.09 11.71
C ASP A 40 -4.32 -19.58 11.91
N SER A 41 -5.28 -20.49 11.91
CA SER A 41 -6.69 -20.19 12.20
C SER A 41 -7.06 -20.27 13.68
N GLY A 42 -6.09 -20.47 14.59
CA GLY A 42 -6.31 -20.61 16.02
C GLY A 42 -6.93 -19.36 16.64
N PHE A 43 -7.87 -19.53 17.56
CA PHE A 43 -8.43 -18.41 18.30
C PHE A 43 -7.38 -17.77 19.23
N ASP A 44 -7.53 -16.47 19.51
CA ASP A 44 -6.55 -15.68 20.26
C ASP A 44 -7.25 -14.68 21.19
N ILE A 45 -6.64 -14.38 22.33
CA ILE A 45 -7.12 -13.43 23.34
C ILE A 45 -6.00 -12.46 23.64
N LEU A 46 -6.31 -11.16 23.65
CA LEU A 46 -5.35 -10.12 23.97
C LEU A 46 -5.07 -10.09 25.48
N HIS A 47 -3.80 -10.26 25.83
CA HIS A 47 -3.28 -10.18 27.19
C HIS A 47 -2.75 -8.76 27.48
N LEU A 48 -3.63 -7.84 27.88
CA LEU A 48 -3.29 -6.42 28.07
C LEU A 48 -2.18 -6.18 29.10
N GLU A 49 -2.08 -7.04 30.11
CA GLU A 49 -1.01 -7.05 31.11
C GLU A 49 0.39 -7.06 30.52
N GLU A 50 0.58 -7.65 29.33
CA GLU A 50 1.88 -7.71 28.66
C GLU A 50 2.35 -6.37 28.06
N TYR A 51 1.46 -5.37 28.03
CA TYR A 51 1.66 -4.09 27.35
C TYR A 51 1.63 -2.87 28.29
N LYS A 52 1.14 -3.01 29.53
CA LYS A 52 0.88 -1.88 30.44
C LYS A 52 2.08 -0.95 30.64
N ASP A 53 3.28 -1.51 30.74
CA ASP A 53 4.52 -0.75 30.99
C ASP A 53 5.09 -0.08 29.72
N PHE A 54 4.48 -0.34 28.56
CA PHE A 54 4.92 0.12 27.25
C PHE A 54 4.07 1.28 26.71
N LEU A 55 3.25 1.90 27.57
CA LEU A 55 2.38 3.00 27.20
C LEU A 55 3.21 4.21 26.74
N ILE A 56 3.01 4.59 25.48
CA ILE A 56 3.47 5.87 24.95
C ILE A 56 2.36 6.89 25.18
N LYS A 57 2.68 7.96 25.91
CA LYS A 57 1.82 9.14 25.97
C LYS A 57 2.09 10.01 24.75
N ASP A 58 1.22 9.93 23.77
CA ASP A 58 1.18 10.88 22.66
C ASP A 58 0.24 12.03 23.04
N GLU A 59 0.78 13.25 23.12
CA GLU A 59 0.00 14.45 23.46
C GLU A 59 -0.99 14.86 22.35
N TYR A 60 -0.86 14.28 21.14
CA TYR A 60 -1.62 14.66 19.95
C TYR A 60 -2.56 13.55 19.43
N SER A 61 -2.49 12.34 20.00
CA SER A 61 -3.36 11.23 19.63
C SER A 61 -4.46 11.03 20.67
N SER A 62 -5.70 10.83 20.20
CA SER A 62 -6.81 10.41 21.06
C SER A 62 -6.73 8.95 21.49
N PHE A 63 -5.77 8.17 20.94
CA PHE A 63 -5.62 6.75 21.20
C PHE A 63 -4.50 6.50 22.22
N LYS A 64 -4.76 5.63 23.22
CA LYS A 64 -3.66 5.07 24.00
C LYS A 64 -2.88 4.12 23.11
N THR A 65 -1.57 4.36 22.98
CA THR A 65 -0.69 3.55 22.14
C THR A 65 0.38 2.91 23.00
N TYR A 66 0.58 1.60 22.83
CA TYR A 66 1.62 0.85 23.49
C TYR A 66 2.63 0.37 22.44
N GLU A 67 3.92 0.56 22.71
CA GLU A 67 4.99 0.11 21.82
C GLU A 67 5.96 -0.78 22.57
N LYS A 68 5.99 -2.06 22.20
CA LYS A 68 6.87 -3.05 22.79
C LYS A 68 7.92 -3.47 21.78
N LYS A 69 9.17 -3.10 22.05
CA LYS A 69 10.32 -3.58 21.28
C LYS A 69 10.59 -5.05 21.59
N THR A 70 10.88 -5.82 20.56
CA THR A 70 11.24 -7.24 20.65
C THR A 70 12.57 -7.48 19.93
N PRO A 71 13.29 -8.59 20.19
CA PRO A 71 14.51 -8.91 19.44
C PRO A 71 14.30 -8.99 17.92
N ASN A 72 13.08 -9.29 17.47
CA ASN A 72 12.76 -9.57 16.07
C ASN A 72 11.88 -8.49 15.42
N GLY A 73 11.69 -7.33 16.07
CA GLY A 73 10.86 -6.24 15.55
C GLY A 73 10.10 -5.51 16.63
N ILE A 74 8.97 -4.90 16.28
CA ILE A 74 8.20 -4.02 17.17
C ILE A 74 6.74 -4.46 17.16
N ILE A 75 6.11 -4.43 18.33
CA ILE A 75 4.67 -4.60 18.48
C ILE A 75 4.07 -3.26 18.85
N ILE A 76 3.05 -2.84 18.11
CA ILE A 76 2.24 -1.65 18.37
C ILE A 76 0.83 -2.13 18.71
N LEU A 77 0.29 -1.65 19.82
CA LEU A 77 -1.09 -1.86 20.23
C LEU A 77 -1.76 -0.50 20.41
N ARG A 78 -2.86 -0.24 19.70
CA ARG A 78 -3.62 1.00 19.81
C ARG A 78 -5.01 0.71 20.38
N GLU A 79 -5.38 1.43 21.42
CA GLU A 79 -6.70 1.37 22.07
C GLU A 79 -7.62 2.45 21.49
N GLY A 80 -8.63 2.02 20.72
CA GLY A 80 -9.74 2.85 20.25
C GLY A 80 -11.07 2.16 20.53
N ASP A 81 -11.97 2.13 19.55
CA ASP A 81 -13.23 1.34 19.65
C ASP A 81 -12.94 -0.17 19.69
N ASP A 82 -11.91 -0.59 18.95
CA ASP A 82 -11.28 -1.91 19.01
C ASP A 82 -9.80 -1.74 19.43
N PHE A 83 -9.18 -2.82 19.88
CA PHE A 83 -7.72 -2.90 19.99
C PHE A 83 -7.11 -3.29 18.65
N LEU A 84 -6.30 -2.40 18.08
CA LEU A 84 -5.53 -2.66 16.87
C LEU A 84 -4.13 -3.13 17.25
N TYR A 85 -3.78 -4.34 16.86
CA TYR A 85 -2.47 -4.93 17.09
C TYR A 85 -1.72 -5.05 15.76
N GLU A 86 -0.50 -4.53 15.74
CA GLU A 86 0.42 -4.61 14.61
C GLU A 86 1.76 -5.14 15.11
N ARG A 87 2.25 -6.24 14.53
CA ARG A 87 3.59 -6.75 14.76
C ARG A 87 4.42 -6.62 13.50
N TYR A 88 5.43 -5.78 13.57
CA TYR A 88 6.43 -5.57 12.53
C TYR A 88 7.63 -6.46 12.78
N PHE A 89 8.26 -6.94 11.70
CA PHE A 89 9.47 -7.76 11.76
C PHE A 89 10.66 -6.98 11.24
N ASN A 90 11.83 -7.17 11.86
CA ASN A 90 13.07 -6.56 11.38
C ASN A 90 13.35 -6.98 9.93
N ASN A 91 13.78 -6.04 9.08
CA ASN A 91 14.20 -6.31 7.70
C ASN A 91 13.10 -6.93 6.83
N SER A 92 11.83 -6.61 7.13
CA SER A 92 10.67 -7.18 6.47
C SER A 92 9.58 -6.14 6.35
N SER A 93 8.96 -6.06 5.17
CA SER A 93 7.77 -5.24 4.93
C SER A 93 6.48 -5.91 5.41
N TYR A 94 6.53 -7.19 5.78
CA TYR A 94 5.40 -7.90 6.36
C TYR A 94 5.08 -7.45 7.78
N CYS A 95 3.80 -7.44 8.10
CA CYS A 95 3.23 -7.15 9.40
C CYS A 95 2.13 -8.17 9.73
N ILE A 96 2.08 -8.66 10.98
CA ILE A 96 0.88 -9.36 11.47
C ILE A 96 -0.08 -8.31 12.01
N PHE A 97 -1.27 -8.25 11.43
CA PHE A 97 -2.34 -7.35 11.85
C PHE A 97 -3.46 -8.14 12.52
N LYS A 98 -3.93 -7.66 13.68
CA LYS A 98 -5.04 -8.25 14.43
C LYS A 98 -5.95 -7.17 14.98
N ILE A 99 -7.23 -7.51 15.12
CA ILE A 99 -8.25 -6.68 15.75
C ILE A 99 -8.86 -7.48 16.90
N TYR A 100 -8.90 -6.89 18.09
CA TYR A 100 -9.53 -7.47 19.26
C TYR A 100 -10.66 -6.58 19.77
N ASP A 101 -11.72 -7.21 20.26
CA ASP A 101 -12.83 -6.52 20.92
C ASP A 101 -12.35 -5.88 22.25
N THR A 102 -12.70 -4.63 22.50
CA THR A 102 -12.21 -3.89 23.69
C THR A 102 -12.79 -4.39 25.01
N LYS A 103 -13.98 -5.01 25.00
CA LYS A 103 -14.65 -5.46 26.23
C LYS A 103 -14.22 -6.86 26.63
N THR A 104 -14.10 -7.74 25.65
CA THR A 104 -13.84 -9.18 25.85
C THR A 104 -12.40 -9.56 25.57
N LEU A 105 -11.63 -8.69 24.92
CA LEU A 105 -10.24 -8.93 24.48
C LEU A 105 -10.10 -10.09 23.49
N LYS A 106 -11.22 -10.61 23.00
CA LYS A 106 -11.28 -11.71 22.05
C LYS A 106 -10.92 -11.22 20.66
N ILE A 107 -10.15 -12.02 19.94
CA ILE A 107 -9.81 -11.70 18.56
C ILE A 107 -11.07 -11.69 17.69
N ARG A 108 -11.18 -10.69 16.82
CA ARG A 108 -12.22 -10.57 15.80
C ARG A 108 -11.67 -10.84 14.41
N LEU A 109 -10.41 -10.45 14.18
CA LEU A 109 -9.74 -10.58 12.90
C LEU A 109 -8.24 -10.79 13.09
N LYS A 110 -7.62 -11.64 12.27
CA LYS A 110 -6.17 -11.65 12.04
C LYS A 110 -5.80 -11.92 10.60
N ARG A 111 -4.72 -11.28 10.14
CA ARG A 111 -4.18 -11.42 8.79
C ARG A 111 -2.72 -11.03 8.70
N LEU A 112 -2.10 -11.45 7.61
CA LEU A 112 -0.81 -10.94 7.17
C LEU A 112 -1.06 -9.70 6.31
N SER A 113 -0.37 -8.63 6.63
CA SER A 113 -0.39 -7.37 5.88
C SER A 113 1.01 -7.04 5.38
N VAL A 114 1.10 -6.20 4.38
CA VAL A 114 2.33 -5.50 4.00
C VAL A 114 2.17 -4.03 4.33
N GLU A 115 3.14 -3.47 5.04
CA GLU A 115 3.27 -2.04 5.22
C GLU A 115 4.43 -1.51 4.37
N PRO A 116 4.34 -0.29 3.81
CA PRO A 116 3.30 0.72 4.04
C PRO A 116 1.99 0.57 3.21
N THR A 117 1.83 -0.49 2.42
CA THR A 117 0.77 -0.56 1.38
C THR A 117 -0.60 -0.97 1.90
N SER A 118 -0.69 -1.41 3.16
CA SER A 118 -1.88 -2.00 3.79
C SER A 118 -2.52 -3.15 2.98
N ILE A 119 -1.71 -3.86 2.18
CA ILE A 119 -2.17 -5.00 1.36
C ILE A 119 -2.27 -6.24 2.25
N ALA A 120 -3.44 -6.87 2.27
CA ALA A 120 -3.60 -8.18 2.90
C ALA A 120 -3.08 -9.30 1.97
N LEU A 121 -2.35 -10.25 2.56
CA LEU A 121 -1.75 -11.41 1.90
C LEU A 121 -2.16 -12.70 2.60
N GLY A 122 -2.14 -13.82 1.86
CA GLY A 122 -2.49 -15.13 2.40
C GLY A 122 -3.89 -15.19 2.98
N LYS A 123 -4.06 -15.96 4.06
CA LYS A 123 -5.36 -16.16 4.72
C LYS A 123 -5.62 -15.10 5.79
N GLU A 124 -6.82 -14.52 5.75
CA GLU A 124 -7.41 -13.68 6.78
C GLU A 124 -8.56 -14.45 7.45
N TYR A 125 -8.58 -14.42 8.78
CA TYR A 125 -9.52 -15.19 9.60
C TYR A 125 -10.39 -14.24 10.42
N HIS A 126 -11.70 -14.47 10.42
CA HIS A 126 -12.68 -13.70 11.19
C HIS A 126 -13.39 -14.58 12.21
N TYR A 127 -13.62 -14.04 13.39
CA TYR A 127 -14.23 -14.74 14.51
C TYR A 127 -15.45 -13.98 15.02
N ASP A 128 -16.41 -14.72 15.55
CA ASP A 128 -17.54 -14.15 16.29
C ASP A 128 -17.21 -13.95 17.78
N SER A 129 -18.15 -13.37 18.52
CA SER A 129 -18.03 -13.17 19.98
C SER A 129 -17.92 -14.46 20.80
N ASN A 130 -18.33 -15.59 20.22
CA ASN A 130 -18.28 -16.92 20.83
C ASN A 130 -16.95 -17.64 20.54
N ALA A 131 -15.94 -16.94 20.01
CA ALA A 131 -14.64 -17.50 19.64
C ALA A 131 -14.70 -18.53 18.51
N THR A 132 -15.76 -18.52 17.70
CA THR A 132 -15.91 -19.42 16.55
C THR A 132 -15.38 -18.75 15.29
N LEU A 133 -14.59 -19.48 14.50
CA LEU A 133 -14.15 -19.03 13.18
C LEU A 133 -15.35 -19.00 12.23
N ILE A 134 -15.73 -17.80 11.77
CA ILE A 134 -16.93 -17.60 10.92
C ILE A 134 -16.59 -17.34 9.45
N LYS A 135 -15.37 -16.89 9.15
CA LYS A 135 -14.96 -16.56 7.79
C LYS A 135 -13.46 -16.76 7.60
N THR A 136 -13.09 -17.26 6.43
CA THR A 136 -11.71 -17.27 5.94
C THR A 136 -11.69 -16.65 4.55
N ILE A 137 -10.84 -15.64 4.37
CA ILE A 137 -10.61 -14.98 3.08
C ILE A 137 -9.20 -15.33 2.63
N ASP A 138 -9.07 -15.90 1.44
CA ASP A 138 -7.76 -16.13 0.81
C ASP A 138 -7.47 -14.96 -0.13
N HIS A 139 -6.59 -14.06 0.31
CA HIS A 139 -6.22 -12.86 -0.43
C HIS A 139 -5.28 -13.16 -1.60
N ASP A 140 -4.69 -14.35 -1.67
CA ASP A 140 -3.83 -14.77 -2.80
C ASP A 140 -4.63 -15.50 -3.88
N LYS A 141 -5.89 -15.88 -3.60
CA LYS A 141 -6.75 -16.54 -4.57
C LYS A 141 -7.01 -15.64 -5.78
N GLY A 142 -6.58 -16.10 -6.97
CA GLY A 142 -6.65 -15.32 -8.21
C GLY A 142 -5.55 -14.26 -8.35
N TRP A 143 -4.48 -14.38 -7.56
CA TRP A 143 -3.29 -13.53 -7.59
C TRP A 143 -2.03 -14.40 -7.74
N ASN A 144 -1.96 -15.19 -8.82
CA ASN A 144 -0.84 -16.11 -9.05
C ASN A 144 0.50 -15.39 -9.23
N PHE A 145 0.49 -14.19 -9.80
CA PHE A 145 1.62 -13.27 -9.79
C PHE A 145 1.57 -12.50 -8.47
N SER A 146 2.46 -12.85 -7.55
CA SER A 146 2.34 -12.45 -6.16
C SER A 146 2.82 -11.01 -5.92
N TYR A 147 2.60 -10.51 -4.70
CA TYR A 147 3.18 -9.24 -4.27
C TYR A 147 4.72 -9.24 -4.39
N GLU A 148 5.36 -10.35 -4.03
CA GLU A 148 6.80 -10.51 -4.13
C GLU A 148 7.27 -10.50 -5.58
N ASP A 149 6.52 -11.11 -6.50
CA ASP A 149 6.82 -11.05 -7.93
C ASP A 149 6.74 -9.61 -8.46
N VAL A 150 5.75 -8.83 -8.00
CA VAL A 150 5.67 -7.38 -8.30
C VAL A 150 6.90 -6.64 -7.79
N ILE A 151 7.29 -6.84 -6.52
CA ILE A 151 8.46 -6.16 -5.96
C ILE A 151 9.74 -6.54 -6.72
N ASN A 152 9.95 -7.83 -6.99
CA ASN A 152 11.08 -8.31 -7.78
C ASN A 152 11.09 -7.70 -9.18
N TYR A 153 9.93 -7.60 -9.84
CA TYR A 153 9.81 -6.95 -11.14
C TYR A 153 10.28 -5.49 -11.08
N LEU A 154 9.85 -4.72 -10.08
CA LEU A 154 10.25 -3.32 -9.94
C LEU A 154 11.77 -3.17 -9.79
N TYR A 155 12.41 -4.03 -8.99
CA TYR A 155 13.87 -3.98 -8.81
C TYR A 155 14.64 -4.44 -10.06
N ASP A 156 14.13 -5.44 -10.77
CA ASP A 156 14.79 -5.99 -11.96
C ASP A 156 14.64 -5.07 -13.19
N ASN A 157 13.57 -4.26 -13.26
CA ASN A 157 13.17 -3.56 -14.50
C ASN A 157 13.10 -2.03 -14.39
N ILE A 158 13.27 -1.45 -13.20
CA ILE A 158 13.32 0.00 -13.03
C ILE A 158 14.72 0.41 -12.59
N GLU A 159 15.43 1.08 -13.49
CA GLU A 159 16.79 1.61 -13.25
C GLU A 159 16.76 2.82 -12.32
N ASP A 160 15.68 3.59 -12.35
CA ASP A 160 15.48 4.78 -11.52
C ASP A 160 15.41 4.41 -10.03
N GLU A 161 15.70 5.39 -9.17
CA GLU A 161 15.54 5.25 -7.74
C GLU A 161 14.05 5.04 -7.37
N VAL A 162 13.63 3.80 -7.12
CA VAL A 162 12.24 3.43 -6.75
C VAL A 162 11.96 3.63 -5.27
N ARG A 163 11.17 4.66 -4.91
CA ARG A 163 10.53 4.73 -3.58
C ARG A 163 9.30 3.82 -3.68
N ILE A 164 8.85 3.21 -2.58
CA ILE A 164 7.53 2.56 -2.52
C ILE A 164 6.84 3.15 -1.29
N TYR A 165 5.85 4.01 -1.51
CA TYR A 165 5.14 4.72 -0.45
C TYR A 165 3.87 4.00 0.01
N ILE A 166 3.27 4.47 1.12
CA ILE A 166 1.88 4.14 1.48
C ILE A 166 1.02 4.37 0.24
N SER A 167 0.23 3.37 -0.16
CA SER A 167 -0.67 3.35 -1.34
C SER A 167 -0.05 3.20 -2.75
N SER A 168 1.26 2.99 -2.85
CA SER A 168 1.97 2.76 -4.13
C SER A 168 1.51 1.50 -4.86
N ILE A 169 1.27 0.41 -4.15
CA ILE A 169 0.85 -0.87 -4.72
C ILE A 169 -0.58 -1.16 -4.28
N LYS A 170 -1.45 -1.51 -5.22
CA LYS A 170 -2.87 -1.75 -4.99
C LYS A 170 -3.34 -2.98 -5.76
N LYS A 171 -4.11 -3.86 -5.09
CA LYS A 171 -4.92 -4.88 -5.76
C LYS A 171 -6.14 -4.21 -6.41
N ARG A 172 -6.38 -4.47 -7.69
CA ARG A 172 -7.51 -3.96 -8.46
C ARG A 172 -8.16 -5.07 -9.30
N VAL A 173 -9.43 -4.87 -9.62
CA VAL A 173 -10.22 -5.78 -10.45
C VAL A 173 -10.98 -4.96 -11.48
N TYR A 174 -10.81 -5.27 -12.75
CA TYR A 174 -11.59 -4.66 -13.83
C TYR A 174 -12.07 -5.76 -14.78
N GLN A 175 -13.37 -5.80 -15.07
CA GLN A 175 -13.98 -6.81 -15.95
C GLN A 175 -13.53 -8.26 -15.62
N ASN A 176 -13.54 -8.62 -14.34
CA ASN A 176 -13.08 -9.92 -13.82
C ASN A 176 -11.58 -10.23 -14.01
N ARG A 177 -10.78 -9.24 -14.42
CA ARG A 177 -9.31 -9.34 -14.51
C ARG A 177 -8.69 -8.68 -13.29
N ASN A 178 -7.97 -9.49 -12.49
CA ASN A 178 -7.18 -9.00 -11.37
C ASN A 178 -5.88 -8.38 -11.89
N TYR A 179 -5.50 -7.22 -11.37
CA TYR A 179 -4.22 -6.58 -11.70
C TYR A 179 -3.66 -5.80 -10.52
N TRP A 180 -2.35 -5.78 -10.43
CA TRP A 180 -1.61 -4.89 -9.54
C TRP A 180 -1.50 -3.53 -10.21
N GLN A 181 -1.89 -2.48 -9.51
CA GLN A 181 -1.54 -1.11 -9.87
C GLN A 181 -0.37 -0.68 -9.01
N VAL A 182 0.67 -0.13 -9.63
CA VAL A 182 1.90 0.30 -8.97
C VAL A 182 2.21 1.76 -9.34
N GLU A 183 2.58 2.55 -8.35
CA GLU A 183 3.12 3.90 -8.49
C GLU A 183 4.34 4.06 -7.59
N THR A 184 5.51 4.37 -8.15
CA THR A 184 6.77 4.33 -7.38
C THR A 184 7.02 5.63 -6.61
N ASN A 185 7.13 6.75 -7.30
CA ASN A 185 7.63 7.99 -6.71
C ASN A 185 6.53 9.04 -6.57
N THR A 186 6.39 9.64 -5.39
CA THR A 186 5.44 10.74 -5.16
C THR A 186 6.11 12.11 -5.09
N ARG A 187 7.45 12.18 -5.24
CA ARG A 187 8.21 13.42 -5.14
C ARG A 187 8.31 14.14 -6.48
N PHE A 188 8.18 15.45 -6.43
CA PHE A 188 8.58 16.35 -7.50
C PHE A 188 10.03 16.09 -7.91
N TRP A 189 10.34 16.28 -9.20
CA TRP A 189 11.68 16.09 -9.78
C TRP A 189 12.20 14.65 -9.87
N LYS A 190 11.41 13.65 -9.47
CA LYS A 190 11.72 12.23 -9.68
C LYS A 190 10.75 11.61 -10.68
N ASN A 191 11.29 10.80 -11.59
CA ASN A 191 10.48 9.97 -12.47
C ASN A 191 9.62 9.04 -11.63
N ASN A 192 8.33 9.02 -11.90
CA ASN A 192 7.37 8.14 -11.26
C ASN A 192 6.93 7.08 -12.26
N HIS A 193 7.00 5.82 -11.89
CA HIS A 193 6.53 4.76 -12.76
C HIS A 193 5.11 4.38 -12.37
N PHE A 194 4.19 4.50 -13.32
CA PHE A 194 2.86 3.93 -13.21
C PHE A 194 2.84 2.60 -13.96
N LEU A 195 2.54 1.53 -13.25
CA LEU A 195 2.42 0.19 -13.84
C LEU A 195 1.08 -0.43 -13.54
N ARG A 196 0.62 -1.23 -14.50
CA ARG A 196 -0.43 -2.22 -14.29
C ARG A 196 0.10 -3.57 -14.71
N ILE A 197 0.05 -4.53 -13.80
CA ILE A 197 0.59 -5.86 -13.99
C ILE A 197 -0.53 -6.86 -13.76
N ASP A 198 -0.79 -7.74 -14.73
CA ASP A 198 -1.80 -8.77 -14.59
C ASP A 198 -1.53 -9.64 -13.37
N GLY A 199 -2.52 -9.76 -12.49
CA GLY A 199 -2.38 -10.44 -11.21
C GLY A 199 -2.23 -11.96 -11.32
N ASN A 200 -2.48 -12.56 -12.48
CA ASN A 200 -2.37 -14.00 -12.69
C ASN A 200 -1.15 -14.39 -13.51
N THR A 201 -0.81 -13.61 -14.53
CA THR A 201 0.20 -13.95 -15.54
C THR A 201 1.48 -13.14 -15.40
N GLY A 202 1.43 -11.99 -14.72
CA GLY A 202 2.54 -11.04 -14.70
C GLY A 202 2.69 -10.22 -15.99
N GLU A 203 1.74 -10.34 -16.95
CA GLU A 203 1.76 -9.52 -18.16
C GLU A 203 1.71 -8.02 -17.79
N ILE A 204 2.63 -7.24 -18.36
CA ILE A 204 2.58 -5.78 -18.24
C ILE A 204 1.44 -5.24 -19.12
N LEU A 205 0.42 -4.71 -18.44
CA LEU A 205 -0.78 -4.12 -19.04
C LEU A 205 -0.64 -2.64 -19.28
N CYS A 206 0.25 -1.97 -18.56
CA CYS A 206 0.59 -0.57 -18.72
C CYS A 206 1.93 -0.32 -18.03
N HIS A 207 2.79 0.49 -18.65
CA HIS A 207 3.98 1.04 -18.01
C HIS A 207 4.27 2.42 -18.57
N LEU A 208 4.07 3.43 -17.73
CA LEU A 208 4.31 4.83 -18.04
C LEU A 208 5.40 5.37 -17.12
N VAL A 209 6.27 6.21 -17.67
CA VAL A 209 7.15 7.08 -16.90
C VAL A 209 6.50 8.45 -16.84
N LEU A 210 6.25 8.90 -15.63
CA LEU A 210 5.53 10.10 -15.29
C LEU A 210 6.47 11.11 -14.62
N TYR A 211 6.16 12.38 -14.77
CA TYR A 211 6.93 13.46 -14.15
C TYR A 211 6.02 14.61 -13.73
N ALA A 212 6.33 15.16 -12.57
CA ALA A 212 5.67 16.34 -12.02
C ALA A 212 6.70 17.42 -11.77
N GLU A 213 6.45 18.60 -12.35
CA GLU A 213 7.23 19.81 -12.09
C GLU A 213 6.80 20.46 -10.77
N GLU A 214 7.71 21.20 -10.15
CA GLU A 214 7.39 21.95 -8.95
C GLU A 214 6.41 23.09 -9.27
N ASN A 215 5.28 23.12 -8.56
CA ASN A 215 4.18 24.06 -8.74
C ASN A 215 3.27 23.82 -9.96
N ASP A 216 3.45 22.73 -10.71
CA ASP A 216 2.50 22.31 -11.74
C ASP A 216 1.52 21.26 -11.16
N PRO A 217 0.19 21.51 -11.20
CA PRO A 217 -0.78 20.49 -10.81
C PRO A 217 -0.85 19.31 -11.79
N ALA A 218 -0.29 19.43 -13.00
CA ALA A 218 -0.33 18.39 -14.01
C ALA A 218 0.79 17.35 -13.83
N ILE A 219 0.47 16.09 -14.13
CA ILE A 219 1.44 15.02 -14.29
C ILE A 219 1.62 14.75 -15.78
N ASN A 220 2.86 14.88 -16.24
CA ASN A 220 3.23 14.65 -17.62
C ASN A 220 3.69 13.21 -17.84
N VAL A 221 3.37 12.63 -19.00
CA VAL A 221 3.88 11.32 -19.42
C VAL A 221 5.18 11.58 -20.17
N LEU A 222 6.32 11.32 -19.53
CA LEU A 222 7.63 11.43 -20.19
C LEU A 222 7.83 10.33 -21.23
N LYS A 223 7.34 9.12 -20.94
CA LYS A 223 7.56 7.95 -21.79
C LYS A 223 6.47 6.92 -21.61
N THR A 224 6.00 6.38 -22.73
CA THR A 224 5.14 5.18 -22.74
C THR A 224 5.99 3.97 -23.09
N ILE A 225 6.19 3.07 -22.13
CA ILE A 225 6.92 1.80 -22.36
C ILE A 225 5.94 0.73 -22.83
N VAL A 226 4.79 0.63 -22.17
CA VAL A 226 3.68 -0.24 -22.60
C VAL A 226 2.38 0.57 -22.56
N PRO A 227 1.65 0.72 -23.68
CA PRO A 227 0.36 1.40 -23.68
C PRO A 227 -0.64 0.63 -22.83
N ASN A 228 -1.61 1.35 -22.26
CA ASN A 228 -2.60 0.75 -21.38
C ASN A 228 -3.58 -0.18 -22.13
N LYS A 229 -3.66 -1.44 -21.71
CA LYS A 229 -4.42 -2.51 -22.40
C LYS A 229 -5.76 -2.91 -21.76
N ILE A 230 -6.10 -2.40 -20.57
CA ILE A 230 -7.20 -2.97 -19.77
C ILE A 230 -8.46 -2.09 -19.73
N ASP A 231 -8.32 -0.81 -19.40
CA ASP A 231 -9.42 0.14 -19.27
C ASP A 231 -8.92 1.56 -19.55
N LYS A 232 -9.69 2.59 -19.17
CA LYS A 232 -9.14 3.94 -19.10
C LYS A 232 -8.12 4.06 -17.98
N LEU A 233 -7.08 4.87 -18.17
CA LEU A 233 -6.26 5.30 -17.05
C LEU A 233 -7.15 5.94 -15.97
N PRO A 234 -6.89 5.70 -14.67
CA PRO A 234 -7.80 6.14 -13.62
C PRO A 234 -7.88 7.68 -13.64
N PRO A 235 -9.09 8.26 -13.66
CA PRO A 235 -9.28 9.67 -13.28
C PRO A 235 -9.19 9.88 -11.76
N GLU A 236 -8.90 8.84 -10.97
CA GLU A 236 -9.21 8.75 -9.54
C GLU A 236 -8.35 9.63 -8.62
N GLU A 237 -7.43 10.41 -9.16
CA GLU A 237 -6.90 11.57 -8.44
C GLU A 237 -7.00 12.73 -9.41
N ASN A 238 -7.56 13.88 -9.00
CA ASN A 238 -7.54 15.17 -9.72
C ASN A 238 -6.11 15.65 -10.11
N LYS A 239 -5.11 14.79 -9.99
CA LYS A 239 -3.68 14.93 -10.26
C LYS A 239 -3.31 14.66 -11.73
N TYR A 240 -4.20 14.08 -12.53
CA TYR A 240 -3.95 13.67 -13.92
C TYR A 240 -4.88 14.36 -14.95
N LEU A 241 -5.44 15.53 -14.62
CA LEU A 241 -6.47 16.21 -15.44
C LEU A 241 -6.01 16.57 -16.86
N HIS A 242 -4.72 16.81 -17.03
CA HIS A 242 -4.08 17.14 -18.30
C HIS A 242 -2.85 16.27 -18.46
N TRP A 243 -2.75 15.55 -19.58
CA TRP A 243 -1.54 14.81 -19.93
C TRP A 243 -1.09 15.17 -21.34
N ILE A 244 0.23 15.29 -21.49
CA ILE A 244 0.92 15.58 -22.73
C ILE A 244 1.71 14.33 -23.10
N ASP A 245 1.54 13.83 -24.32
CA ASP A 245 2.35 12.70 -24.82
C ASP A 245 3.74 13.14 -25.28
N GLU A 246 4.56 12.17 -25.68
CA GLU A 246 5.93 12.37 -26.18
C GLU A 246 6.02 13.29 -27.42
N ASN A 247 4.90 13.54 -28.11
CA ASN A 247 4.80 14.43 -29.26
C ASN A 247 4.24 15.81 -28.91
N GLY A 248 4.06 16.11 -27.62
CA GLY A 248 3.50 17.39 -27.18
C GLY A 248 1.97 17.46 -27.29
N LYS A 249 1.28 16.35 -27.58
CA LYS A 249 -0.17 16.35 -27.75
C LYS A 249 -0.86 16.29 -26.39
N LYS A 250 -1.69 17.30 -26.12
CA LYS A 250 -2.52 17.40 -24.92
C LYS A 250 -3.76 16.54 -25.05
N TYR A 251 -4.10 15.84 -23.99
CA TYR A 251 -5.40 15.21 -23.87
C TYR A 251 -5.99 15.53 -22.50
N GLN A 252 -7.30 15.75 -22.49
CA GLN A 252 -8.09 15.97 -21.29
C GLN A 252 -8.85 14.69 -20.95
N THR A 253 -8.89 14.34 -19.67
CA THR A 253 -9.74 13.23 -19.23
C THR A 253 -11.21 13.65 -19.33
N PRO A 254 -12.10 12.93 -20.06
CA PRO A 254 -13.49 13.36 -20.19
C PRO A 254 -14.20 13.37 -18.83
N ASP A 255 -14.96 14.44 -18.54
CA ASP A 255 -15.74 14.59 -17.31
C ASP A 255 -16.66 13.36 -17.11
N THR A 256 -16.43 12.64 -16.01
CA THR A 256 -17.08 11.37 -15.69
C THR A 256 -18.58 11.50 -15.40
N ARG A 257 -19.13 12.72 -15.34
CA ARG A 257 -20.56 12.97 -15.13
C ARG A 257 -21.45 12.69 -16.34
N ARG A 258 -20.91 12.47 -17.54
CA ARG A 258 -21.69 12.10 -18.74
C ARG A 258 -21.42 10.65 -19.14
N LYS A 259 -22.41 9.78 -18.93
CA LYS A 259 -22.40 8.41 -19.49
C LYS A 259 -22.37 8.50 -21.02
N VAL A 260 -21.28 8.02 -21.63
CA VAL A 260 -21.22 7.76 -23.07
C VAL A 260 -20.69 6.33 -23.25
N ASN A 261 -21.50 5.50 -23.93
CA ASN A 261 -21.15 4.14 -24.30
C ASN A 261 -20.03 4.18 -25.36
N GLY A 262 -18.89 3.56 -25.05
CA GLY A 262 -17.68 3.62 -25.88
C GLY A 262 -17.00 4.97 -25.73
N ILE A 263 -15.80 5.02 -25.13
CA ILE A 263 -15.17 6.31 -24.87
C ILE A 263 -14.13 6.63 -25.94
N SER A 264 -14.37 7.75 -26.62
CA SER A 264 -13.41 8.54 -27.38
C SER A 264 -12.76 9.61 -26.47
N TYR A 265 -11.49 9.90 -26.71
CA TYR A 265 -10.79 11.05 -26.13
C TYR A 265 -11.16 12.32 -26.91
N THR A 266 -11.28 13.46 -26.26
CA THR A 266 -11.41 14.76 -26.91
C THR A 266 -10.03 15.40 -27.02
N GLU A 267 -9.60 15.65 -28.25
CA GLU A 267 -8.42 16.45 -28.55
C GLU A 267 -8.70 17.90 -28.11
N GLU A 268 -7.75 18.54 -27.43
CA GLU A 268 -7.77 20.00 -27.26
C GLU A 268 -7.09 20.63 -28.49
N GLU A 269 -7.80 21.56 -29.17
CA GLU A 269 -7.22 22.44 -30.20
C GLU A 269 -6.23 23.44 -29.61
#